data_AF-T1C914-F1
#
_entry.id   AF-T1C914-F1
#
_cell.length_a   1.000
_cell.length_b   1.000
_cell.length_c   1.000
_cell.angle_alpha   90.00
_cell.angle_beta   90.00
_cell.angle_gamma   90.00
#
_symmetry.space_group_name_H-M   'P 1'
#
loop_
_entity.id
_entity.type
_entity.pdbx_description
1 polymer ?
#
loop_
_entity_poly.entity_id
_entity_poly.type
_entity_poly.pdbx_seq_one_letter_code
_entity_poly.pdbx_strand_id
1 'polypeptide(L)'
;MPNAGKLHLRILWNGMDVLGIEVKSTRPPAYHLLSGKSPEDAVKLVPLLFSVCGKAQQAAALATVSAAQGRDMQQLEKFERAVLCEAMQEYLW
;
A
#
# COMPACT_ATOMS: atom_id res chain seq x y z
N MET A 1 -14.22 7.91 -13.13
CA MET A 1 -15.10 7.28 -12.10
C MET A 1 -15.22 8.23 -10.91
N PRO A 2 -16.37 8.89 -10.69
CA PRO A 2 -16.49 10.04 -9.78
C PRO A 2 -16.32 9.75 -8.27
N ASN A 3 -16.05 8.50 -7.88
CA ASN A 3 -15.94 8.07 -6.48
C ASN A 3 -14.66 7.28 -6.16
N ALA A 4 -13.65 7.24 -7.03
CA ALA A 4 -12.44 6.45 -6.77
C ALA A 4 -11.67 6.97 -5.55
N GLY A 5 -11.27 6.06 -4.64
CA GLY A 5 -10.41 6.38 -3.49
C GLY A 5 -11.13 6.92 -2.25
N LYS A 6 -12.45 6.73 -2.13
CA LYS A 6 -13.23 7.12 -0.95
C LYS A 6 -13.37 5.94 0.02
N LEU A 7 -13.47 6.26 1.31
CA LEU A 7 -13.92 5.33 2.36
C LEU A 7 -15.35 5.71 2.76
N HIS A 8 -16.25 4.74 2.73
CA HIS A 8 -17.57 4.86 3.34
C HIS A 8 -17.52 4.20 4.71
N LEU A 9 -17.88 4.97 5.74
CA LEU A 9 -17.96 4.52 7.12
C LEU A 9 -19.43 4.47 7.52
N ARG A 10 -19.88 3.35 8.05
CA ARG A 10 -21.20 3.23 8.69
C ARG A 10 -21.00 2.88 10.15
N ILE A 11 -21.61 3.67 11.02
CA ILE A 11 -21.52 3.51 12.47
C ILE A 11 -22.92 3.19 12.99
N LEU A 12 -23.05 2.08 13.73
CA LEU A 12 -24.24 1.79 14.51
C LEU A 12 -24.04 2.34 15.92
N TRP A 13 -24.91 3.25 16.34
CA TRP A 13 -24.82 3.94 17.63
C TRP A 13 -26.17 3.89 18.33
N ASN A 14 -26.19 3.59 19.63
CA ASN A 14 -27.42 3.54 20.44
C ASN A 14 -27.69 4.82 21.24
N GLY A 15 -26.91 5.89 21.01
CA GLY A 15 -26.97 7.14 21.80
C GLY A 15 -25.94 7.23 22.92
N MET A 16 -25.26 6.13 23.26
CA MET A 16 -24.16 6.09 24.23
C MET A 16 -22.91 5.44 23.64
N ASP A 17 -23.06 4.24 23.08
CA ASP A 17 -21.98 3.37 22.63
C ASP A 17 -22.05 3.06 21.15
N VAL A 18 -20.88 2.96 20.51
CA VAL A 18 -20.75 2.41 19.16
C VAL A 18 -20.92 0.90 19.24
N LEU A 19 -21.98 0.40 18.63
CA LEU A 19 -22.34 -1.02 18.61
C LEU A 19 -21.75 -1.76 17.41
N GLY A 20 -21.31 -1.03 16.38
CA GLY A 20 -20.74 -1.64 15.19
C GLY A 20 -20.22 -0.60 14.20
N ILE A 21 -19.22 -1.01 13.42
CA ILE A 21 -18.60 -0.20 12.38
C ILE A 21 -18.48 -1.05 11.11
N GLU A 22 -18.81 -0.45 9.97
CA GLU A 22 -18.52 -1.00 8.65
C GLU A 22 -17.67 0.00 7.87
N VAL A 23 -16.59 -0.50 7.26
CA VAL A 23 -15.68 0.29 6.42
C VAL A 23 -15.69 -0.29 5.02
N LYS A 24 -16.08 0.52 4.03
CA LYS A 24 -16.08 0.13 2.62
C LYS A 24 -15.21 1.08 1.80
N SER A 25 -14.15 0.54 1.21
CA SER A 25 -13.33 1.28 0.24
C SER A 25 -13.95 1.19 -1.15
N THR A 26 -14.00 2.31 -1.87
CA THR A 26 -14.38 2.35 -3.29
C THR A 26 -13.20 2.11 -4.23
N ARG A 27 -11.98 2.00 -3.69
CA ARG A 27 -10.80 1.73 -4.49
C ARG A 27 -10.83 0.28 -5.01
N PRO A 28 -10.67 0.04 -6.32
CA PRO A 28 -10.53 -1.31 -6.84
C PRO A 28 -9.34 -2.04 -6.23
N PRO A 29 -9.39 -3.37 -6.08
CA PRO A 29 -8.26 -4.14 -5.60
C PRO A 29 -6.99 -3.89 -6.43
N ALA A 30 -5.89 -3.53 -5.75
CA ALA A 30 -4.63 -3.17 -6.39
C ALA A 30 -4.09 -4.27 -7.34
N TYR A 31 -4.35 -5.54 -7.03
CA TYR A 31 -3.88 -6.67 -7.84
C TYR A 31 -4.46 -6.68 -9.27
N HIS A 32 -5.60 -6.01 -9.51
CA HIS A 32 -6.16 -5.87 -10.86
C HIS A 32 -5.21 -5.14 -11.81
N LEU A 33 -4.37 -4.24 -11.30
CA LEU A 33 -3.37 -3.52 -12.09
C LEU A 33 -2.06 -4.29 -12.26
N LEU A 34 -1.83 -5.34 -11.47
CA LEU A 34 -0.57 -6.09 -11.44
C LEU A 34 -0.67 -7.45 -12.14
N SER A 35 -1.88 -8.01 -12.21
CA SER A 35 -2.14 -9.32 -12.80
C SER A 35 -1.68 -9.37 -14.26
N GLY A 36 -0.91 -10.42 -14.61
CA GLY A 36 -0.38 -10.63 -15.95
C GLY A 36 0.88 -9.81 -16.31
N LYS A 37 1.40 -8.99 -15.39
CA LYS A 37 2.66 -8.26 -15.60
C LYS A 37 3.86 -9.08 -15.18
N SER A 38 5.02 -8.77 -15.78
CA SER A 38 6.29 -9.32 -15.32
C SER A 38 6.63 -8.81 -13.92
N PRO A 39 7.45 -9.55 -13.13
CA PRO A 39 7.94 -9.07 -11.85
C PRO A 39 8.62 -7.70 -11.93
N GLU A 40 9.38 -7.45 -13.00
CA GLU A 40 10.11 -6.20 -13.23
C GLU A 40 9.15 -5.02 -13.43
N ASP A 41 8.05 -5.24 -14.16
CA ASP A 41 7.03 -4.21 -14.37
C ASP A 41 6.17 -4.01 -13.13
N ALA A 42 5.85 -5.08 -12.39
CA ALA A 42 5.14 -4.98 -11.13
C ALA A 42 5.90 -4.12 -10.12
N VAL A 43 7.21 -4.33 -9.97
CA VAL A 43 8.08 -3.53 -9.08
C VAL A 43 8.08 -2.04 -9.45
N LYS A 44 8.00 -1.71 -10.74
CA LYS A 44 7.92 -0.30 -11.20
C LYS A 44 6.55 0.33 -10.93
N LEU A 45 5.48 -0.44 -10.99
CA LEU A 45 4.11 0.06 -10.90
C LEU A 45 3.59 0.18 -9.47
N VAL A 46 3.95 -0.77 -8.60
CA VAL A 46 3.52 -0.78 -7.20
C VAL A 46 3.69 0.57 -6.48
N PRO A 47 4.84 1.27 -6.52
CA PRO A 47 5.00 2.56 -5.85
C PRO A 47 4.08 3.68 -6.36
N LEU A 48 3.48 3.52 -7.54
CA LEU A 48 2.59 4.51 -8.15
C LEU A 48 1.13 4.35 -7.70
N LEU A 49 0.81 3.25 -6.99
CA LEU A 49 -0.55 2.95 -6.57
C LEU A 49 -1.01 3.88 -5.44
N PHE A 50 -0.11 4.22 -4.51
CA PHE A 50 -0.38 5.09 -3.38
C PHE A 50 0.80 6.03 -3.13
N SER A 51 0.58 7.33 -3.36
CA SER A 51 1.64 8.34 -3.30
C SER A 51 2.22 8.58 -1.90
N VAL A 52 1.43 8.32 -0.85
CA VAL A 52 1.81 8.53 0.56
C VAL A 52 2.86 7.51 1.03
N CYS A 53 2.83 6.29 0.49
CA CYS A 53 3.69 5.19 0.93
C CYS A 53 4.45 4.53 -0.22
N GLY A 54 4.80 5.31 -1.25
CA GLY A 54 5.41 4.81 -2.47
C GLY A 54 6.74 4.10 -2.23
N LYS A 55 7.60 4.59 -1.34
CA LYS A 55 8.90 3.97 -1.02
C LYS A 55 8.71 2.67 -0.25
N ALA A 56 7.81 2.62 0.73
CA ALA A 56 7.45 1.39 1.43
C ALA A 56 6.90 0.33 0.47
N GLN A 57 6.02 0.74 -0.44
CA GLN A 57 5.45 -0.14 -1.45
C GLN A 57 6.50 -0.67 -2.42
N GLN A 58 7.45 0.16 -2.86
CA GLN A 58 8.57 -0.28 -3.69
C GLN A 58 9.45 -1.31 -2.97
N ALA A 59 9.78 -1.06 -1.70
CA ALA A 59 10.57 -1.98 -0.89
C ALA A 59 9.86 -3.33 -0.74
N ALA A 60 8.55 -3.33 -0.45
CA ALA A 60 7.75 -4.55 -0.33
C ALA A 60 7.66 -5.33 -1.65
N ALA A 61 7.52 -4.64 -2.79
CA ALA A 61 7.49 -5.29 -4.10
C ALA A 61 8.83 -5.98 -4.41
N LEU A 62 9.95 -5.29 -4.16
CA LEU A 62 11.28 -5.86 -4.36
C LEU A 62 11.53 -7.06 -3.44
N ALA A 63 11.20 -6.96 -2.16
CA ALA A 63 11.31 -8.05 -1.20
C ALA A 63 10.50 -9.28 -1.66
N THR A 64 9.27 -9.06 -2.11
CA THR A 64 8.38 -10.12 -2.61
C THR A 64 8.95 -10.81 -3.84
N VAL A 65 9.44 -10.04 -4.82
CA VAL A 65 10.05 -10.60 -6.05
C VAL A 65 11.33 -11.35 -5.75
N SER A 66 12.21 -10.81 -4.89
CA SER A 66 13.42 -11.49 -4.46
C SER A 66 13.10 -12.82 -3.77
N ALA A 67 12.15 -12.82 -2.82
CA ALA A 67 11.72 -14.02 -2.13
C ALA A 67 11.11 -15.07 -3.08
N ALA A 68 10.25 -14.64 -4.02
CA ALA A 68 9.67 -15.53 -5.02
C ALA A 68 10.71 -16.17 -5.96
N GLN A 69 11.87 -15.53 -6.12
CA GLN A 69 13.00 -16.04 -6.90
C GLN A 69 14.01 -16.82 -6.04
N GLY A 70 13.77 -17.00 -4.75
CA GLY A 70 14.69 -17.67 -3.83
C GLY A 70 16.00 -16.89 -3.61
N ARG A 71 15.95 -15.55 -3.71
CA ARG A 71 17.10 -14.65 -3.54
C ARG A 71 16.86 -13.68 -2.39
N ASP A 72 17.95 -13.22 -1.80
CA ASP A 72 17.89 -12.11 -0.86
C ASP A 72 17.69 -10.77 -1.58
N MET A 73 16.95 -9.88 -0.92
CA MET A 73 16.73 -8.52 -1.40
C MET A 73 18.06 -7.75 -1.42
N GLN A 74 18.42 -7.23 -2.59
CA GLN A 74 19.62 -6.43 -2.75
C GLN A 74 19.38 -5.00 -2.24
N GLN A 75 20.42 -4.37 -1.68
CA GLN A 75 20.36 -3.00 -1.15
C GLN A 75 19.34 -2.80 -0.01
N LEU A 76 19.15 -3.81 0.85
CA LEU A 76 18.17 -3.77 1.95
C LEU A 76 18.28 -2.47 2.78
N GLU A 77 19.48 -2.12 3.24
CA GLU A 77 19.70 -0.90 4.05
C GLU A 77 19.24 0.39 3.36
N LYS A 78 19.39 0.48 2.03
CA LYS A 78 18.96 1.65 1.26
C LYS A 78 17.44 1.78 1.28
N PHE A 79 16.73 0.66 1.10
CA PHE A 79 15.28 0.64 1.11
C PHE A 79 14.73 0.86 2.53
N GLU A 80 15.34 0.27 3.56
CA GLU A 80 15.00 0.54 4.95
C GLU A 80 15.12 2.03 5.29
N ARG A 81 16.24 2.67 4.94
CA ARG A 81 16.41 4.12 5.11
C ARG A 81 15.36 4.92 4.35
N ALA A 82 15.03 4.53 3.13
CA ALA A 82 14.01 5.22 2.34
C ALA A 82 12.62 5.13 3.00
N VAL A 83 12.26 3.98 3.56
CA VAL A 83 11.00 3.78 4.30
C VAL A 83 10.99 4.57 5.59
N LEU A 84 12.09 4.59 6.35
CA LEU A 84 12.19 5.41 7.56
C LEU A 84 12.01 6.89 7.27
N CYS A 85 12.67 7.41 6.23
CA CYS A 85 12.49 8.81 5.83
C CYS A 85 11.05 9.11 5.36
N GLU A 86 10.40 8.17 4.67
CA GLU A 86 8.98 8.27 4.32
C GLU A 86 8.12 8.37 5.58
N ALA A 87 8.27 7.43 6.51
CA ALA A 87 7.52 7.43 7.76
C ALA A 87 7.72 8.74 8.54
N MET A 88 8.96 9.22 8.67
CA MET A 88 9.26 10.50 9.33
C MET A 88 8.56 11.67 8.65
N GLN A 89 8.54 11.72 7.32
CA GLN A 89 7.83 12.76 6.58
C GLN A 89 6.33 12.71 6.88
N GLU A 90 5.71 11.53 6.83
CA GLU A 90 4.27 11.37 7.05
C GLU A 90 3.86 11.60 8.52
N TYR A 91 4.76 11.39 9.49
CA TYR A 91 4.53 11.75 10.89
C TYR A 91 4.54 13.27 11.16
N LEU A 92 5.15 14.06 10.26
CA LEU A 92 5.30 15.52 10.41
C LEU A 92 4.28 16.33 9.60
N TRP A 93 3.40 15.66 8.86
CA TRP A 93 2.21 16.26 8.26
C TRP A 93 1.15 16.54 9.33
#